data_AF-A0A1S6GYW7-F1
#
_entry.id   AF-A0A1S6GYW7-F1
#
_cell.length_a   1.000
_cell.length_b   1.000
_cell.length_c   1.000
_cell.angle_alpha   90.00
_cell.angle_beta   90.00
_cell.angle_gamma   90.00
#
_symmetry.space_group_name_H-M   'P 1'
#
loop_
_entity.id
_entity.type
_entity.pdbx_description
1 polymer ?
#
loop_
_entity_poly.entity_id
_entity_poly.type
_entity_poly.pdbx_seq_one_letter_code
_entity_poly.pdbx_strand_id
1 'polypeptide(L)'
;MVKMDICPRCMKKPYRVTAGVCHNCYRKYIWKRKKAECKNCKRRMFIQAWGFCTNCYNKLNHYDRIKSHNYRKWHNIDLETYRKITKQCVMCGFDKIVDLHHLDHDHKNNSQENLIGLCPNHHRMVHIIQYRDELTKILEEKGYKIPEKHL
;
A
#
# COMPACT_ATOMS: atom_id res chain seq x y z
N MET A 1 27.98 -30.50 -20.03
CA MET A 1 27.06 -30.59 -18.86
C MET A 1 27.39 -31.87 -18.12
N VAL A 2 27.63 -31.82 -16.81
CA VAL A 2 27.87 -33.03 -16.02
C VAL A 2 26.55 -33.83 -15.97
N LYS A 3 26.51 -34.99 -16.62
CA LYS A 3 25.42 -35.95 -16.49
C LYS A 3 25.65 -36.73 -15.20
N MET A 4 24.63 -36.76 -14.34
CA MET A 4 24.63 -37.53 -13.10
C MET A 4 23.35 -38.35 -13.09
N ASP A 5 23.48 -39.67 -13.05
CA ASP A 5 22.32 -40.56 -13.15
C ASP A 5 21.58 -40.66 -11.81
N ILE A 6 22.32 -40.64 -10.70
CA ILE A 6 21.77 -40.72 -9.34
C ILE A 6 22.45 -39.67 -8.46
N CYS A 7 21.64 -38.90 -7.72
CA CYS A 7 22.16 -37.95 -6.75
C CYS A 7 22.82 -38.68 -5.57
N PRO A 8 24.10 -38.45 -5.24
CA PRO A 8 24.80 -39.15 -4.16
C PRO A 8 24.20 -38.87 -2.78
N ARG A 9 23.36 -37.82 -2.65
CA ARG A 9 22.77 -37.42 -1.38
C ARG A 9 21.37 -37.94 -1.13
N CYS A 10 20.53 -38.01 -2.16
CA CYS A 10 19.14 -38.42 -2.01
C CYS A 10 18.77 -39.65 -2.81
N MET A 11 19.73 -40.25 -3.52
CA MET A 11 19.58 -41.48 -4.33
C MET A 11 18.47 -41.40 -5.39
N LYS A 12 18.04 -40.20 -5.76
CA LYS A 12 17.04 -39.95 -6.81
C LYS A 12 17.71 -39.46 -8.08
N LYS A 13 17.10 -39.78 -9.22
CA LYS A 13 17.51 -39.24 -10.52
C LYS A 13 17.38 -37.71 -10.54
N PRO A 14 18.47 -36.96 -10.74
CA PRO A 14 18.43 -35.50 -10.72
C PRO A 14 17.87 -34.95 -12.03
N TYR A 15 16.93 -34.00 -11.97
CA TYR A 15 16.54 -33.21 -13.15
C TYR A 15 17.65 -32.25 -13.57
N ARG A 16 18.33 -31.64 -12.58
CA ARG A 16 19.43 -30.69 -12.77
C ARG A 16 20.52 -30.95 -11.74
N VAL A 17 21.77 -30.91 -12.17
CA VAL A 17 22.96 -31.06 -11.31
C VAL A 17 23.50 -29.68 -10.94
N THR A 18 23.86 -29.49 -9.67
CA THR A 18 24.48 -28.25 -9.17
C THR A 18 25.47 -28.61 -8.08
N ALA A 19 26.73 -28.22 -8.23
CA ALA A 19 27.80 -28.52 -7.27
C ALA A 19 27.87 -30.01 -6.86
N GLY A 20 27.81 -30.92 -7.85
CA GLY A 20 27.94 -32.37 -7.62
C GLY A 20 26.75 -33.07 -6.97
N VAL A 21 25.64 -32.36 -6.71
CA VAL A 21 24.38 -32.95 -6.19
C VAL A 21 23.16 -32.50 -7.00
N CYS A 22 22.00 -33.11 -6.77
CA CYS A 22 20.78 -32.65 -7.42
C CYS A 22 20.41 -31.24 -6.96
N HIS A 23 19.79 -30.45 -7.82
CA HIS A 23 19.44 -29.06 -7.53
C HIS A 23 18.61 -28.90 -6.24
N ASN A 24 17.73 -29.86 -5.96
CA ASN A 24 16.94 -29.88 -4.71
C ASN A 24 17.82 -30.09 -3.48
N CYS A 25 18.77 -31.03 -3.53
CA CYS A 25 19.75 -31.25 -2.45
C CYS A 25 20.67 -30.04 -2.27
N TYR A 26 21.12 -29.44 -3.38
CA TYR A 26 21.91 -28.21 -3.34
C TYR A 26 21.12 -27.11 -2.61
N ARG A 27 19.90 -26.81 -3.04
CA ARG A 27 19.05 -25.76 -2.42
C ARG A 27 18.75 -26.03 -0.95
N LYS A 28 18.49 -27.29 -0.59
CA LYS A 28 18.07 -27.67 0.77
C LYS A 28 19.23 -27.63 1.77
N TYR A 29 20.43 -28.01 1.33
CA TYR A 29 21.49 -28.35 2.27
C TYR A 29 22.84 -27.68 2.02
N ILE A 30 23.12 -27.25 0.79
CA ILE A 30 24.41 -26.61 0.45
C ILE A 30 24.23 -25.10 0.36
N TRP A 31 23.17 -24.66 -0.31
CA TRP A 31 22.89 -23.25 -0.50
C TRP A 31 22.54 -22.59 0.83
N LYS A 32 23.35 -21.61 1.22
CA LYS A 32 23.10 -20.72 2.34
C LYS A 32 22.89 -19.32 1.81
N ARG A 33 21.74 -18.71 2.12
CA ARG A 33 21.48 -17.32 1.77
C ARG A 33 22.54 -16.44 2.44
N LYS A 34 23.14 -15.50 1.69
CA LYS A 34 24.10 -14.54 2.25
C LYS A 34 23.36 -13.29 2.73
N LYS A 35 23.80 -12.73 3.86
CA LYS A 35 23.36 -11.41 4.31
C LYS A 35 24.13 -10.33 3.56
N ALA A 36 23.45 -9.28 3.15
CA ALA A 36 24.03 -8.10 2.53
C ALA A 36 23.40 -6.84 3.13
N GLU A 37 23.98 -5.68 2.83
CA GLU A 37 23.46 -4.41 3.29
C GLU A 37 22.26 -3.97 2.45
N CYS A 38 21.19 -3.49 3.11
CA CYS A 38 20.04 -2.92 2.42
C CYS A 38 20.36 -1.53 1.89
N LYS A 39 20.16 -1.28 0.59
CA LYS A 39 20.41 0.03 -0.03
C LYS A 39 19.64 1.18 0.63
N ASN A 40 18.44 0.92 1.16
CA ASN A 40 17.59 1.92 1.81
C ASN A 40 17.91 2.11 3.30
N CYS A 41 17.70 1.08 4.13
CA CYS A 41 17.82 1.22 5.59
C CYS A 41 19.21 0.89 6.16
N LYS A 42 20.18 0.53 5.31
CA LYS A 42 21.58 0.21 5.66
C LYS A 42 21.78 -0.94 6.65
N ARG A 43 20.72 -1.68 6.99
CA ARG A 43 20.82 -2.86 7.87
C ARG A 43 21.37 -4.06 7.10
N ARG A 44 22.22 -4.86 7.77
CA ARG A 44 22.79 -6.11 7.21
C ARG A 44 21.86 -7.30 7.46
N MET A 45 21.21 -7.76 6.41
CA MET A 45 20.19 -8.81 6.50
C MET A 45 20.02 -9.55 5.18
N PHE A 46 19.05 -10.46 5.10
CA PHE A 46 18.73 -11.11 3.84
C PHE A 46 18.05 -10.12 2.89
N ILE A 47 18.66 -9.96 1.73
CA ILE A 47 18.25 -8.99 0.72
C ILE A 47 17.38 -9.67 -0.36
N GLN A 48 16.39 -8.95 -0.84
CA GLN A 48 15.49 -9.29 -1.95
C GLN A 48 16.06 -8.77 -3.28
N ALA A 49 15.24 -8.75 -4.33
CA ALA A 49 15.60 -8.08 -5.57
C ALA A 49 16.00 -6.60 -5.35
N TRP A 50 16.81 -6.08 -6.27
CA TRP A 50 17.26 -4.69 -6.33
C TRP A 50 18.10 -4.17 -5.14
N GLY A 51 18.46 -5.03 -4.19
CA GLY A 51 19.33 -4.66 -3.08
C GLY A 51 18.59 -4.19 -1.81
N PHE A 52 17.29 -4.46 -1.69
CA PHE A 52 16.50 -4.06 -0.53
C PHE A 52 16.20 -5.22 0.42
N CYS A 53 16.15 -4.97 1.73
CA CYS A 53 15.58 -5.94 2.65
C CYS A 53 14.08 -6.14 2.38
N THR A 54 13.49 -7.22 2.90
CA THR A 54 12.07 -7.53 2.71
C THR A 54 11.15 -6.35 3.04
N ASN A 55 11.39 -5.66 4.16
CA ASN A 55 10.54 -4.54 4.58
C ASN A 55 10.66 -3.35 3.64
N CYS A 56 11.88 -2.96 3.27
CA CYS A 56 12.08 -1.84 2.33
C CYS A 56 11.58 -2.19 0.93
N TYR A 57 11.76 -3.43 0.47
CA TYR A 57 11.23 -3.89 -0.81
C TYR A 57 9.71 -3.77 -0.85
N ASN A 58 9.01 -4.26 0.18
CA ASN A 58 7.55 -4.16 0.26
C ASN A 58 7.09 -2.71 0.36
N LYS A 59 7.77 -1.89 1.18
CA LYS A 59 7.45 -0.48 1.34
C LYS A 59 7.55 0.29 0.00
N LEU A 60 8.60 0.04 -0.78
CA LEU A 60 8.85 0.79 -2.01
C LEU A 60 8.03 0.26 -3.18
N ASN A 61 7.83 -1.06 -3.29
CA ASN A 61 7.27 -1.68 -4.49
C ASN A 61 5.84 -2.18 -4.34
N HIS A 62 5.30 -2.22 -3.13
CA HIS A 62 3.95 -2.73 -2.86
C HIS A 62 3.03 -1.73 -2.17
N TYR A 63 3.50 -0.52 -1.85
CA TYR A 63 2.66 0.49 -1.21
C TYR A 63 1.41 0.81 -2.03
N ASP A 64 1.55 1.19 -3.30
CA ASP A 64 0.41 1.50 -4.18
C ASP A 64 -0.54 0.30 -4.37
N ARG A 65 0.01 -0.91 -4.44
CA ARG A 65 -0.79 -2.14 -4.56
C ARG A 65 -1.64 -2.39 -3.31
N ILE A 66 -1.02 -2.26 -2.14
CA ILE A 66 -1.72 -2.40 -0.84
C ILE A 66 -2.78 -1.30 -0.72
N LYS A 67 -2.41 -0.08 -1.09
CA LYS A 67 -3.28 1.10 -1.08
C LYS A 67 -4.51 0.86 -1.96
N SER A 68 -4.32 0.50 -3.22
CA SER A 68 -5.38 0.17 -4.18
C SER A 68 -6.30 -0.95 -3.67
N HIS A 69 -5.73 -2.04 -3.17
CA HIS A 69 -6.52 -3.15 -2.61
C HIS A 69 -7.41 -2.69 -1.45
N ASN A 70 -6.86 -1.90 -0.52
CA ASN A 70 -7.61 -1.42 0.63
C ASN A 70 -8.75 -0.47 0.22
N TYR A 71 -8.49 0.49 -0.68
CA TYR A 71 -9.54 1.40 -1.13
C TYR A 71 -10.64 0.70 -1.91
N ARG A 72 -10.27 -0.25 -2.77
CA ARG A 72 -11.27 -1.08 -3.46
C ARG A 72 -12.10 -1.90 -2.46
N LYS A 73 -11.49 -2.45 -1.42
CA LYS A 73 -12.18 -3.26 -0.40
C LYS A 73 -13.12 -2.44 0.47
N TRP A 74 -12.69 -1.28 0.95
CA TRP A 74 -13.42 -0.51 1.97
C TRP A 74 -14.32 0.56 1.39
N HIS A 75 -13.93 1.13 0.25
CA HIS A 75 -14.59 2.27 -0.36
C HIS A 75 -15.11 1.98 -1.77
N ASN A 76 -14.88 0.79 -2.32
CA ASN A 76 -15.28 0.43 -3.68
C ASN A 76 -14.85 1.45 -4.77
N ILE A 77 -13.75 2.17 -4.53
CA ILE A 77 -13.15 3.11 -5.50
C ILE A 77 -11.81 2.57 -6.02
N ASP A 78 -11.50 2.91 -7.27
CA ASP A 78 -10.20 2.62 -7.85
C ASP A 78 -9.11 3.61 -7.37
N LEU A 79 -7.85 3.28 -7.64
CA LEU A 79 -6.71 4.08 -7.16
C LEU A 79 -6.62 5.46 -7.82
N GLU A 80 -7.06 5.60 -9.07
CA GLU A 80 -7.02 6.87 -9.81
C GLU A 80 -8.08 7.82 -9.26
N THR A 81 -9.32 7.35 -9.08
CA THR A 81 -10.39 8.09 -8.41
C THR A 81 -9.96 8.55 -7.01
N TYR A 82 -9.39 7.63 -6.20
CA TYR A 82 -8.87 7.98 -4.89
C TYR A 82 -7.80 9.08 -4.96
N ARG A 83 -6.83 8.96 -5.88
CA ARG A 83 -5.76 9.98 -6.08
C ARG A 83 -6.32 11.33 -6.52
N LYS A 84 -7.36 11.34 -7.35
CA LYS A 84 -8.03 12.56 -7.80
C LYS A 84 -8.71 13.27 -6.64
N ILE A 85 -9.50 12.55 -5.84
CA ILE A 85 -10.22 13.11 -4.68
C ILE A 85 -9.23 13.59 -3.62
N THR A 86 -8.19 12.80 -3.33
CA THR A 86 -7.18 13.11 -2.32
C THR A 86 -5.99 13.91 -2.86
N LYS A 87 -6.13 14.56 -4.02
CA LYS A 87 -5.05 15.37 -4.61
C LYS A 87 -4.72 16.59 -3.75
N GLN A 88 -5.74 17.23 -3.22
CA GLN A 88 -5.62 18.42 -2.38
C GLN A 88 -6.83 18.53 -1.44
N CYS A 89 -6.63 19.22 -0.32
CA CYS A 89 -7.73 19.52 0.59
C CYS A 89 -8.69 20.51 -0.06
N VAL A 90 -9.98 20.17 -0.10
CA VAL A 90 -11.00 21.03 -0.70
C VAL A 90 -11.20 22.36 0.05
N MET A 91 -10.87 22.37 1.35
CA MET A 91 -10.98 23.55 2.22
C MET A 91 -9.89 24.57 1.93
N CYS A 92 -8.61 24.17 2.09
CA CYS A 92 -7.47 25.08 2.09
C CYS A 92 -6.42 24.83 0.99
N GLY A 93 -6.60 23.81 0.13
CA GLY A 93 -5.67 23.50 -0.95
C GLY A 93 -4.39 22.74 -0.54
N PHE A 94 -4.22 22.36 0.73
CA PHE A 94 -3.07 21.55 1.16
C PHE A 94 -2.96 20.23 0.38
N ASP A 95 -1.77 19.89 -0.13
CA ASP A 95 -1.58 18.86 -1.17
C ASP A 95 -0.65 17.70 -0.78
N LYS A 96 -0.15 17.65 0.47
CA LYS A 96 0.84 16.64 0.87
C LYS A 96 0.21 15.39 1.49
N ILE A 97 -0.67 15.60 2.45
CA ILE A 97 -1.37 14.53 3.18
C ILE A 97 -2.83 14.92 3.19
N VAL A 98 -3.63 14.17 2.44
CA VAL A 98 -5.06 14.40 2.27
C VAL A 98 -5.74 13.05 2.38
N ASP A 99 -6.69 12.96 3.28
CA ASP A 99 -7.48 11.77 3.54
C ASP A 99 -8.87 11.92 2.92
N LEU A 100 -9.47 10.76 2.63
CA LEU A 100 -10.83 10.66 2.12
C LEU A 100 -11.81 10.86 3.27
N HIS A 101 -12.87 11.63 3.04
CA HIS A 101 -13.95 11.86 4.00
C HIS A 101 -15.31 11.72 3.32
N HIS A 102 -16.26 11.06 4.00
CA HIS A 102 -17.66 10.90 3.59
C HIS A 102 -18.48 12.05 4.15
N LEU A 103 -19.09 12.88 3.28
CA LEU A 103 -19.88 14.05 3.66
C LEU A 103 -21.11 13.67 4.51
N ASP A 104 -21.73 12.54 4.22
CA ASP A 104 -22.90 12.02 4.95
C ASP A 104 -22.55 11.20 6.21
N HIS A 105 -21.26 11.04 6.53
CA HIS A 105 -20.77 10.18 7.62
C HIS A 105 -21.18 8.69 7.50
N ASP A 106 -21.79 8.25 6.40
CA ASP A 106 -22.06 6.85 6.11
C ASP A 106 -20.90 6.25 5.31
N HIS A 107 -20.09 5.46 6.02
CA HIS A 107 -18.92 4.79 5.42
C HIS A 107 -19.29 3.76 4.34
N LYS A 108 -20.58 3.43 4.19
CA LYS A 108 -21.08 2.57 3.11
C LYS A 108 -21.48 3.35 1.85
N ASN A 109 -21.76 4.65 1.97
CA ASN A 109 -22.12 5.48 0.82
C ASN A 109 -20.86 5.94 0.07
N ASN A 110 -20.42 5.12 -0.88
CA ASN A 110 -19.21 5.37 -1.64
C ASN A 110 -19.46 6.09 -2.98
N SER A 111 -20.54 6.86 -3.11
CA SER A 111 -20.74 7.70 -4.30
C SER A 111 -19.63 8.76 -4.39
N GLN A 112 -19.17 9.07 -5.60
CA GLN A 112 -18.06 10.01 -5.77
C GLN A 112 -18.43 11.42 -5.28
N GLU A 113 -19.70 11.79 -5.34
CA GLU A 113 -20.25 13.07 -4.89
C GLU A 113 -20.26 13.17 -3.35
N ASN A 114 -20.27 12.05 -2.64
CA ASN A 114 -20.22 12.00 -1.18
C ASN A 114 -18.80 12.00 -0.63
N LEU A 115 -17.79 11.87 -1.49
CA LEU A 115 -16.39 11.70 -1.09
C LEU A 115 -15.57 12.98 -1.37
N ILE A 116 -14.92 13.51 -0.34
CA ILE A 116 -14.05 14.68 -0.46
C ILE A 116 -12.65 14.42 0.10
N GLY A 117 -11.67 15.19 -0.37
CA GLY A 117 -10.31 15.20 0.17
C GLY A 117 -10.14 16.27 1.26
N LEU A 118 -9.74 15.87 2.46
CA LEU A 118 -9.45 16.77 3.58
C LEU A 118 -8.04 16.56 4.11
N CYS A 119 -7.32 17.64 4.45
CA CYS A 119 -6.07 17.53 5.18
C CYS A 119 -6.33 17.10 6.64
N PRO A 120 -5.33 16.60 7.39
CA PRO A 120 -5.53 16.11 8.76
C PRO A 120 -6.24 17.09 9.70
N ASN A 121 -5.97 18.40 9.54
CA ASN A 121 -6.59 19.43 10.37
C ASN A 121 -8.08 19.58 10.05
N HIS A 122 -8.45 19.83 8.78
CA HIS A 122 -9.86 19.97 8.40
C HIS A 122 -10.64 18.66 8.55
N HIS A 123 -10.00 17.52 8.33
CA HIS A 123 -10.60 16.21 8.58
C HIS A 123 -10.91 16.01 10.06
N ARG A 124 -10.06 16.53 10.97
CA ARG A 124 -10.39 16.52 12.40
C ARG A 124 -11.49 17.52 12.75
N MET A 125 -11.43 18.72 12.18
CA MET A 125 -12.37 19.79 12.49
C MET A 125 -13.81 19.47 12.06
N VAL A 126 -14.03 18.79 10.93
CA VAL A 126 -15.38 18.43 10.47
C VAL A 126 -16.10 17.48 11.44
N HIS A 127 -15.35 16.72 12.24
CA HIS A 127 -15.89 15.87 13.30
C HIS A 127 -16.08 16.59 14.65
N ILE A 128 -15.75 17.88 14.75
CA ILE A 128 -15.92 18.68 15.95
C ILE A 128 -17.09 19.64 15.74
N ILE A 129 -18.11 19.53 16.58
CA ILE A 129 -19.38 20.29 16.48
C ILE A 129 -19.11 21.80 16.35
N GLN A 130 -18.19 22.35 17.15
CA GLN A 130 -17.86 23.78 17.15
C GLN A 130 -17.43 24.34 15.79
N TYR A 131 -16.73 23.55 14.98
CA TYR A 131 -16.19 24.01 13.69
C TYR A 131 -17.05 23.56 12.51
N ARG A 132 -18.08 22.75 12.76
CA ARG A 132 -18.82 22.07 11.70
C ARG A 132 -19.59 23.05 10.82
N ASP A 133 -20.32 23.98 11.43
CA ASP A 133 -21.16 24.95 10.69
C ASP A 133 -20.32 25.84 9.77
N GLU A 134 -19.16 26.30 10.27
CA GLU A 134 -18.20 27.07 9.48
C GLU A 134 -17.70 26.27 8.28
N LEU A 135 -17.31 25.01 8.49
CA LEU A 135 -16.80 24.15 7.42
C LEU A 135 -17.87 23.79 6.40
N THR A 136 -19.07 23.45 6.85
CA THR A 136 -20.23 23.16 6.01
C THR A 136 -20.52 24.34 5.09
N LYS A 137 -20.56 25.56 5.63
CA LYS A 137 -20.78 26.76 4.83
C LYS A 137 -19.72 26.96 3.75
N ILE A 138 -18.44 26.76 4.08
CA ILE A 138 -17.35 26.85 3.10
C ILE A 138 -17.49 25.78 2.01
N LEU A 139 -17.91 24.56 2.36
CA LEU A 139 -18.16 23.49 1.39
C LEU A 139 -19.34 23.83 0.47
N GLU A 140 -20.42 24.36 1.02
CA GLU A 140 -21.58 24.82 0.22
C GLU A 140 -21.21 25.95 -0.73
N GLU A 141 -20.44 26.95 -0.26
CA GLU A 141 -19.92 28.04 -1.10
C GLU A 141 -19.03 27.53 -2.24
N LYS A 142 -18.34 26.40 -2.04
CA LYS A 142 -17.55 25.70 -3.06
C LYS A 142 -18.40 24.77 -3.95
N GLY A 143 -19.72 24.70 -3.74
CA GLY A 143 -20.68 23.95 -4.55
C GLY A 143 -20.88 22.49 -4.14
N TYR A 144 -20.44 22.08 -2.95
CA TYR A 144 -20.70 20.74 -2.43
C TYR A 144 -22.12 20.63 -1.86
N LYS A 145 -22.77 19.50 -2.09
CA LYS A 145 -24.10 19.21 -1.51
C LYS A 145 -23.91 18.51 -0.18
N ILE A 146 -24.25 19.20 0.90
CA ILE A 146 -24.13 18.64 2.26
C ILE A 146 -25.49 18.02 2.65
N PRO A 147 -25.53 16.74 3.04
CA PRO A 147 -26.77 16.11 3.49
C PRO A 147 -27.31 16.78 4.76
N GLU A 148 -28.61 17.04 4.81
CA GLU A 148 -29.29 17.67 5.97
C GLU A 148 -29.19 16.84 7.26
N LYS A 149 -28.98 15.52 7.12
CA LYS A 149 -28.78 14.65 8.26
C LYS A 149 -27.36 14.83 8.77
N HIS A 150 -27.21 15.76 9.70
CA HIS A 150 -26.51 15.61 10.99
C HIS A 150 -26.34 16.99 11.67
N LEU A 151 -27.44 17.76 11.80
CA LEU A 151 -27.58 18.69 12.93
C LEU A 151 -27.65 17.89 14.24
#